data_AF-A0A0R3S9M3-F1
#
_entry.id   AF-A0A0R3S9M3-F1
#
_cell.length_a   1.000
_cell.length_b   1.000
_cell.length_c   1.000
_cell.angle_alpha   90.00
_cell.angle_beta   90.00
_cell.angle_gamma   90.00
#
_symmetry.space_group_name_H-M   'P 1'
#
loop_
_entity.id
_entity.type
_entity.pdbx_description
1 polymer ?
#
loop_
_entity_poly.entity_id
_entity_poly.type
_entity_poly.pdbx_seq_one_letter_code
_entity_poly.pdbx_strand_id
1 'polypeptide(L)'
;MITFLQQSLLILLHTRNCPTINLSLSNCDNPVCKYRKLIVQHVFTCQDRFCNIPRCNISRFLLTHWRKCFDIQCDLCNPVKKFVRRYGLDFFVKSTPTWRVRYDESKRNAIIQIV
;
A
#
# COMPACT_ATOMS: atom_id res chain seq x y z
N MET A 1 13.78 13.00 -0.58
CA MET A 1 13.63 12.20 0.66
C MET A 1 12.28 11.48 0.77
N ILE A 2 11.13 12.14 0.58
CA ILE A 2 9.80 11.50 0.70
C ILE A 2 9.47 10.47 -0.42
N THR A 3 10.10 10.61 -1.58
CA THR A 3 10.00 9.69 -2.73
C THR A 3 10.38 8.24 -2.39
N PHE A 4 11.40 8.05 -1.54
CA PHE A 4 11.82 6.73 -1.08
C PHE A 4 10.75 6.05 -0.22
N LEU A 5 10.02 6.82 0.57
CA LEU A 5 8.93 6.31 1.42
C LEU A 5 7.71 5.91 0.57
N GLN A 6 7.42 6.67 -0.49
CA GLN A 6 6.36 6.35 -1.46
C GLN A 6 6.65 5.04 -2.20
N GLN A 7 7.87 4.88 -2.73
CA GLN A 7 8.32 3.65 -3.38
C GLN A 7 8.29 2.46 -2.41
N SER A 8 8.76 2.68 -1.18
CA SER A 8 8.70 1.65 -0.14
C SER A 8 7.26 1.24 0.15
N LEU A 9 6.34 2.19 0.29
CA LEU A 9 4.92 1.93 0.51
C LEU A 9 4.30 1.14 -0.64
N LEU A 10 4.56 1.51 -1.90
CA LEU A 10 4.10 0.76 -3.07
C LEU A 10 4.54 -0.71 -3.05
N ILE A 11 5.81 -0.95 -2.74
CA ILE A 11 6.33 -2.33 -2.67
C ILE A 11 5.71 -3.10 -1.50
N LEU A 12 5.53 -2.46 -0.33
CA LEU A 12 4.87 -3.07 0.82
C LEU A 12 3.41 -3.48 0.48
N LEU A 13 2.68 -2.63 -0.25
CA LEU A 13 1.33 -2.95 -0.71
C LEU A 13 1.33 -4.10 -1.72
N HIS A 14 2.25 -4.08 -2.69
CA HIS A 14 2.40 -5.14 -3.67
C HIS A 14 2.71 -6.50 -3.02
N THR A 15 3.75 -6.57 -2.16
CA THR A 15 4.17 -7.83 -1.50
C THR A 15 3.08 -8.48 -0.66
N ARG A 16 2.17 -7.70 -0.06
CA ARG A 16 1.01 -8.22 0.69
C ARG A 16 0.07 -9.07 -0.18
N ASN A 17 -0.03 -8.70 -1.45
CA ASN A 17 -1.03 -9.21 -2.38
C ASN A 17 -0.45 -10.00 -3.54
N CYS A 18 0.87 -9.94 -3.72
CA CYS A 18 1.60 -10.70 -4.72
C CYS A 18 1.35 -12.20 -4.46
N PRO A 19 0.69 -12.91 -5.37
CA PRO A 19 0.42 -14.33 -5.22
C PRO A 19 1.76 -15.05 -5.15
N THR A 20 2.12 -15.47 -3.96
CA THR A 20 3.30 -16.31 -3.71
C THR A 20 2.89 -17.45 -2.80
N ILE A 21 1.72 -18.02 -3.10
CA ILE A 21 1.24 -19.27 -2.55
C ILE A 21 0.97 -20.15 -3.76
N ASN A 22 1.94 -21.02 -4.01
CA ASN A 22 1.87 -22.24 -4.81
C ASN A 22 1.45 -22.11 -6.29
N LEU A 23 2.44 -22.38 -7.15
CA LEU A 23 2.29 -22.93 -8.51
C LEU A 23 1.42 -22.13 -9.50
N SER A 24 2.09 -21.54 -10.49
CA SER A 24 1.50 -21.18 -11.79
C SER A 24 0.52 -20.00 -11.79
N LEU A 25 1.05 -18.77 -11.73
CA LEU A 25 0.64 -17.61 -12.54
C LEU A 25 1.43 -16.36 -12.08
N SER A 26 2.46 -16.02 -12.87
CA SER A 26 3.37 -14.86 -12.75
C SER A 26 4.18 -14.74 -11.46
N ASN A 27 5.35 -15.38 -11.43
CA ASN A 27 6.42 -15.04 -10.49
C ASN A 27 6.76 -13.55 -10.64
N CYS A 28 6.59 -12.76 -9.57
CA CYS A 28 7.16 -11.42 -9.56
C CYS A 28 8.68 -11.55 -9.60
N ASP A 29 9.30 -11.32 -10.76
CA ASP A 29 10.75 -11.45 -10.97
C ASP A 29 11.54 -10.33 -10.27
N ASN A 30 10.84 -9.34 -9.70
CA ASN A 30 11.48 -8.22 -9.05
C ASN A 30 12.30 -8.67 -7.81
N PRO A 31 13.64 -8.55 -7.81
CA PRO A 31 14.49 -8.99 -6.70
C PRO A 31 14.19 -8.24 -5.40
N VAL A 32 13.69 -7.01 -5.50
CA VAL A 32 13.27 -6.18 -4.36
C VAL A 32 12.00 -6.73 -3.71
N CYS A 33 11.12 -7.39 -4.48
CA CYS A 33 9.90 -8.02 -3.96
C CYS A 33 10.23 -9.25 -3.10
N LYS A 34 11.15 -10.12 -3.55
CA LYS A 34 11.61 -11.31 -2.81
C LYS A 34 12.19 -10.94 -1.44
N TYR A 35 13.09 -9.94 -1.40
CA TYR A 35 13.72 -9.49 -0.15
C TYR A 35 12.73 -8.78 0.79
N ARG A 36 11.90 -7.87 0.28
CA ARG A 36 10.94 -7.12 1.13
C ARG A 36 9.80 -7.98 1.67
N LYS A 37 9.54 -9.15 1.08
CA LYS A 37 8.52 -10.09 1.57
C LYS A 37 8.76 -10.54 3.01
N LEU A 38 10.02 -10.81 3.39
CA LEU A 38 10.39 -11.22 4.74
C LEU A 38 10.05 -10.13 5.78
N ILE A 39 10.36 -8.88 5.44
CA ILE A 39 10.09 -7.72 6.30
C ILE A 39 8.57 -7.50 6.42
N VAL A 40 7.83 -7.66 5.32
CA VAL A 40 6.37 -7.50 5.30
C VAL A 40 5.69 -8.58 6.16
N GLN A 41 6.10 -9.84 6.02
CA GLN A 41 5.63 -10.94 6.88
C GLN A 41 5.93 -10.66 8.35
N HIS A 42 7.13 -10.19 8.66
CA HIS A 42 7.51 -9.81 10.02
C HIS A 42 6.66 -8.65 10.56
N VAL A 43 6.43 -7.59 9.80
CA VAL A 43 5.66 -6.41 10.24
C VAL A 43 4.21 -6.76 10.61
N PHE A 44 3.63 -7.81 10.04
CA PHE A 44 2.29 -8.27 10.41
C PHE A 44 2.23 -8.94 11.79
N THR A 45 3.31 -9.59 12.23
CA THR A 45 3.38 -10.30 13.52
C THR A 45 4.14 -9.51 14.57
N CYS A 46 4.92 -8.50 14.17
CA CYS A 46 5.76 -7.71 15.04
C CYS A 46 4.99 -6.60 15.77
N GLN A 47 4.83 -6.79 17.08
CA GLN A 47 4.24 -5.81 17.99
C GLN A 47 5.30 -5.03 18.78
N ASP A 48 6.56 -5.40 18.66
CA ASP A 48 7.66 -4.78 19.41
C ASP A 48 7.87 -3.32 18.97
N ARG A 49 7.90 -2.40 19.93
CA ARG A 49 8.14 -0.97 19.68
C ARG A 49 9.60 -0.69 19.31
N PHE A 50 10.53 -1.50 19.82
CA PHE A 50 11.97 -1.36 19.63
C PHE A 50 12.57 -2.51 18.82
N CYS A 51 11.84 -2.93 17.78
CA CYS A 51 12.30 -4.02 16.94
C CYS A 51 13.63 -3.66 16.26
N ASN A 52 14.66 -4.49 16.49
CA ASN A 52 15.99 -4.35 15.88
C ASN A 52 16.04 -4.82 14.41
N ILE A 53 14.95 -5.36 13.86
CA ILE A 53 14.92 -5.75 12.45
C ILE A 53 15.00 -4.51 11.56
N PRO A 54 15.99 -4.43 10.65
CA PRO A 54 16.15 -3.30 9.76
C PRO A 54 14.87 -3.00 8.99
N ARG A 55 14.48 -1.72 8.95
CA ARG A 55 13.31 -1.21 8.23
C ARG A 55 11.95 -1.72 8.75
N CYS A 56 11.88 -2.49 9.85
CA CYS A 56 10.61 -2.89 10.47
C CYS A 56 9.78 -1.67 10.91
N ASN A 57 10.39 -0.79 11.72
CA ASN A 57 9.72 0.41 12.27
C ASN A 57 9.14 1.31 11.17
N ILE A 58 9.93 1.57 10.12
CA ILE A 58 9.50 2.39 8.97
C ILE A 58 8.38 1.68 8.20
N SER A 59 8.51 0.38 7.93
CA SER A 59 7.52 -0.36 7.15
C SER A 59 6.17 -0.46 7.90
N ARG A 60 6.22 -0.67 9.22
CA ARG A 60 5.05 -0.66 10.10
C ARG A 60 4.37 0.72 10.13
N PHE A 61 5.15 1.79 10.22
CA PHE A 61 4.65 3.16 10.15
C PHE A 61 3.93 3.41 8.82
N LEU A 62 4.57 3.08 7.69
CA LEU A 62 4.01 3.29 6.36
C LEU A 62 2.68 2.55 6.16
N LEU A 63 2.61 1.26 6.53
CA LEU A 63 1.39 0.46 6.40
C LEU A 63 0.26 0.98 7.32
N THR A 64 0.60 1.36 8.55
CA THR A 64 -0.37 1.88 9.52
C THR A 64 -0.92 3.23 9.07
N HIS A 65 -0.04 4.13 8.62
CA HIS A 65 -0.40 5.43 8.10
C HIS A 65 -1.27 5.29 6.85
N TRP A 66 -0.88 4.48 5.87
CA TRP A 66 -1.66 4.24 4.65
C TRP A 66 -3.10 3.78 4.93
N ARG A 67 -3.29 2.90 5.92
CA ARG A 67 -4.62 2.40 6.30
C ARG A 67 -5.50 3.48 6.94
N LYS A 68 -4.91 4.42 7.68
CA LYS A 68 -5.63 5.44 8.46
C LYS A 68 -5.66 6.82 7.79
N CYS A 69 -4.89 7.04 6.73
CA CYS A 69 -4.70 8.37 6.15
C CYS A 69 -5.81 8.73 5.15
N PHE A 70 -6.66 9.68 5.56
CA PHE A 70 -7.73 10.27 4.74
C PHE A 70 -7.35 11.58 4.07
N ASP A 71 -6.19 12.12 4.43
CA ASP A 71 -5.74 13.40 3.93
C ASP A 71 -5.40 13.31 2.44
N ILE A 72 -5.95 14.25 1.69
CA ILE A 72 -5.80 14.40 0.23
C ILE A 72 -4.51 15.18 -0.07
N GLN A 73 -4.04 16.00 0.88
CA GLN A 73 -2.79 16.75 0.78
C GLN A 73 -1.60 16.00 1.39
N CYS A 74 -1.78 14.76 1.85
CA CYS A 74 -0.69 13.98 2.39
C CYS A 74 0.36 13.65 1.32
N ASP A 75 1.56 14.22 1.45
CA ASP A 75 2.67 14.06 0.50
C ASP A 75 3.15 12.61 0.35
N LEU A 76 2.92 11.77 1.36
CA LEU A 76 3.24 10.34 1.30
C LEU A 76 2.16 9.55 0.57
N CYS A 77 0.90 9.73 0.96
CA CYS A 77 -0.19 8.88 0.50
C CYS A 77 -0.79 9.34 -0.83
N ASN A 78 -0.95 10.65 -1.04
CA ASN A 78 -1.61 11.20 -2.23
C ASN A 78 -0.97 10.74 -3.56
N PRO A 79 0.36 10.82 -3.76
CA PRO A 79 0.96 10.35 -5.01
C PRO A 79 0.82 8.84 -5.21
N VAL A 80 0.88 8.05 -4.14
CA VAL A 80 0.66 6.59 -4.19
C VAL A 80 -0.80 6.27 -4.54
N LYS A 81 -1.77 6.98 -3.94
CA LYS A 81 -3.21 6.87 -4.27
C LYS A 81 -3.47 7.19 -5.75
N LYS A 82 -2.88 8.29 -6.26
CA LYS A 82 -2.97 8.67 -7.68
C LYS A 82 -2.39 7.60 -8.59
N PHE A 83 -1.25 7.01 -8.23
CA PHE A 83 -0.60 5.94 -8.98
C PHE A 83 -1.47 4.68 -9.03
N VAL A 84 -1.97 4.20 -7.88
CA VAL A 84 -2.84 3.02 -7.79
C VAL A 84 -4.09 3.20 -8.67
N ARG A 85 -4.74 4.37 -8.59
CA ARG A 85 -5.92 4.69 -9.41
C ARG A 85 -5.58 4.74 -10.90
N ARG A 86 -4.48 5.40 -11.28
CA ARG A 86 -4.10 5.60 -12.69
C ARG A 86 -3.87 4.27 -13.40
N TYR A 87 -3.25 3.31 -12.70
CA TYR A 87 -2.88 2.02 -13.27
C TYR A 87 -3.84 0.88 -12.90
N GLY A 88 -4.97 1.16 -12.26
CA GLY A 88 -5.95 0.14 -11.87
C GLY A 88 -5.37 -0.93 -10.93
N LEU A 89 -4.38 -0.58 -10.10
CA LEU A 89 -3.68 -1.52 -9.21
C LEU A 89 -4.47 -1.85 -7.94
N ASP A 90 -5.76 -1.50 -7.94
CA ASP A 90 -6.71 -1.72 -6.87
C ASP A 90 -6.83 -3.19 -6.47
N PHE A 91 -6.59 -4.11 -7.41
CA PHE A 91 -6.55 -5.56 -7.19
C PHE A 91 -5.37 -5.99 -6.29
N PHE A 92 -4.23 -5.29 -6.38
CA PHE A 92 -3.06 -5.52 -5.52
C PHE A 92 -3.19 -4.85 -4.15
N VAL A 93 -4.31 -4.18 -3.87
CA VAL A 93 -4.60 -3.56 -2.56
C VAL A 93 -5.91 -4.15 -2.03
N LYS A 94 -5.85 -5.41 -1.54
CA LYS A 94 -7.03 -6.26 -1.20
C LYS A 94 -7.84 -5.74 -0.02
N SER A 95 -7.26 -4.91 0.84
CA SER A 95 -8.03 -4.20 1.86
C SER A 95 -8.65 -2.97 1.21
N THR A 96 -9.98 -2.88 1.17
CA THR A 96 -10.72 -1.66 0.83
C THR A 96 -10.23 -0.52 1.72
N PRO A 97 -9.38 0.38 1.21
CA PRO A 97 -8.85 1.44 2.04
C PRO A 97 -9.96 2.43 2.34
N THR A 98 -10.03 2.93 3.57
CA THR A 98 -11.07 3.86 3.99
C THR A 98 -11.05 5.16 3.16
N TRP A 99 -9.90 5.56 2.62
CA TRP A 99 -9.78 6.68 1.69
C TRP A 99 -10.43 6.43 0.32
N ARG A 100 -10.56 5.17 -0.12
CA ARG A 100 -11.19 4.82 -1.40
C ARG A 100 -12.68 5.16 -1.38
N VAL A 101 -13.34 4.90 -0.25
CA VAL A 101 -14.76 5.24 -0.04
C VAL A 101 -15.00 6.74 -0.23
N ARG A 102 -14.21 7.59 0.45
CA ARG A 102 -14.32 9.06 0.36
C ARG A 102 -13.99 9.59 -1.04
N TYR A 103 -13.01 8.99 -1.70
CA TYR A 103 -12.61 9.41 -3.05
C TYR A 103 -13.67 9.07 -4.11
N ASP A 104 -14.25 7.87 -4.03
CA ASP A 104 -15.33 7.45 -4.92
C ASP A 104 -16.67 8.07 -4.53
N GLU A 105 -16.86 8.50 -3.28
CA GLU A 105 -17.99 9.33 -2.83
C GLU A 105 -18.02 10.66 -3.58
N SER A 106 -16.90 11.37 -3.72
CA SER A 106 -16.85 12.58 -4.55
C SER A 106 -17.25 12.33 -6.01
N LYS A 107 -16.89 11.16 -6.59
CA LYS A 107 -17.34 10.78 -7.94
C LYS A 107 -18.81 10.41 -7.98
N ARG A 108 -19.32 9.67 -6.99
CA ARG A 108 -20.76 9.36 -6.86
C ARG A 108 -21.56 10.63 -6.74
N ASN A 109 -21.13 11.56 -5.90
CA ASN A 109 -21.75 12.86 -5.73
C ASN A 109 -21.70 13.65 -7.04
N ALA A 110 -20.58 13.59 -7.80
CA ALA A 110 -20.51 14.20 -9.12
C ALA A 110 -21.45 13.55 -10.15
N ILE A 111 -21.68 12.23 -10.10
CA ILE A 111 -22.65 11.53 -10.96
C ILE A 111 -24.08 11.91 -10.57
N ILE A 112 -24.39 11.99 -9.27
CA ILE A 112 -25.71 12.39 -8.75
C ILE A 112 -26.05 13.84 -9.13
N GLN A 113 -25.05 14.71 -9.32
CA GLN A 113 -25.27 16.10 -9.76
C GLN A 113 -25.48 16.24 -11.28
N ILE A 114 -25.35 15.15 -12.06
CA ILE A 114 -25.49 15.15 -13.53
C ILE A 114 -26.79 14.44 -13.97
N VAL A 115 -27.52 13.79 -13.05
CA VAL A 115 -28.84 13.19 -13.28
C VAL A 115 -29.92 14.07 -12.66
#